data_AF-A0A943NB90-F1
#
_entry.id   AF-A0A943NB90-F1
#
_cell.length_a   1.000
_cell.length_b   1.000
_cell.length_c   1.000
_cell.angle_alpha   90.00
_cell.angle_beta   90.00
_cell.angle_gamma   90.00
#
_symmetry.space_group_name_H-M   'P 1'
#
loop_
_entity.id
_entity.type
_entity.pdbx_description
1 polymer ?
#
loop_
_entity_poly.entity_id
_entity_poly.type
_entity_poly.pdbx_seq_one_letter_code
_entity_poly.pdbx_strand_id
1 'polypeptide(L)'
;MAETKNLCAQIDLALHTKVCEEREKAGQTTSQYITQLLMEYYEMKENGGKSSMENKGNRTMAFQISEELFQRIKRYLERESKHLGRKYTQREFVLDLITEALDAAEAVGEASGTRQEEGENLESTLAENTPVEAESEPEKPGYDADWSTAIG
;
A
#
# COMPACT_ATOMS: atom_id res chain seq x y z
N MET A 1 17.86 -33.12 18.73
CA MET A 1 16.43 -33.36 19.03
C MET A 1 15.82 -32.02 19.40
N ALA A 2 14.61 -31.71 18.97
CA ALA A 2 13.92 -30.51 19.43
C ALA A 2 13.53 -30.66 20.90
N GLU A 3 13.62 -29.59 21.68
CA GLU A 3 13.12 -29.57 23.05
C GLU A 3 11.59 -29.66 23.03
N THR A 4 11.02 -30.53 23.86
CA THR A 4 9.57 -30.73 23.95
C THR A 4 9.10 -30.57 25.39
N LYS A 5 7.89 -30.03 25.56
CA LYS A 5 7.22 -29.85 26.85
C LYS A 5 5.79 -30.36 26.74
N ASN A 6 5.29 -31.00 27.78
CA ASN A 6 3.93 -31.53 27.79
C ASN A 6 2.91 -30.41 27.98
N LEU A 7 1.83 -30.43 27.19
CA LEU A 7 0.66 -29.60 27.38
C LEU A 7 -0.46 -30.46 27.97
N CYS A 8 -0.91 -30.15 29.18
CA CYS A 8 -1.97 -30.88 29.87
C CYS A 8 -3.09 -29.91 30.26
N ALA A 9 -4.31 -30.20 29.82
CA ALA A 9 -5.52 -29.45 30.16
C ALA A 9 -6.71 -30.40 30.24
N GLN A 10 -7.70 -30.08 31.07
CA GLN A 10 -9.00 -30.73 31.03
C GLN A 10 -9.84 -30.12 29.91
N ILE A 11 -10.58 -30.96 29.18
CA ILE A 11 -11.50 -30.58 28.11
C ILE A 11 -12.81 -31.36 28.28
N ASP A 12 -13.91 -30.83 27.76
CA ASP A 12 -15.20 -31.52 27.81
C ASP A 12 -15.16 -32.89 27.11
N LEU A 13 -15.91 -33.85 27.66
CA LEU A 13 -16.00 -35.22 27.14
C LEU A 13 -16.40 -35.25 25.65
N ALA A 14 -17.32 -34.38 25.24
CA ALA A 14 -17.75 -34.28 23.83
C ALA A 14 -16.60 -33.85 22.90
N LEU A 15 -15.76 -32.90 23.32
CA LEU A 15 -14.60 -32.46 22.54
C LEU A 15 -13.50 -33.54 22.54
N HIS A 16 -13.27 -34.21 23.67
CA HIS A 16 -12.33 -35.33 23.76
C HIS A 16 -12.70 -36.48 22.81
N THR A 17 -13.97 -36.88 22.77
CA THR A 17 -14.45 -37.94 21.86
C THR A 17 -14.22 -37.53 20.40
N LYS A 18 -14.60 -36.31 20.01
CA LYS A 18 -14.37 -35.80 18.64
C LYS A 18 -12.88 -35.80 18.26
N VAL A 19 -12.01 -35.32 19.14
CA VAL A 19 -10.55 -35.33 18.93
C VAL A 19 -10.01 -36.76 18.80
N CYS A 20 -10.51 -37.72 19.59
CA CYS A 20 -10.11 -39.12 19.48
C CYS A 20 -10.51 -39.74 18.14
N GLU A 21 -11.75 -39.52 17.68
CA GLU A 21 -12.26 -40.01 16.40
C GLU A 21 -11.48 -39.44 15.21
N GLU A 22 -11.25 -38.11 15.18
CA GLU A 22 -10.52 -37.46 14.10
C GLU A 22 -9.04 -37.88 14.05
N ARG A 23 -8.39 -38.03 15.22
CA ARG A 23 -7.04 -38.58 15.34
C ARG A 23 -6.95 -40.01 14.79
N GLU A 24 -7.94 -40.86 15.10
CA GLU A 24 -7.98 -42.24 14.62
C GLU A 24 -8.18 -42.32 13.11
N LYS A 25 -9.09 -41.50 12.55
CA LYS A 25 -9.26 -41.34 11.08
C LYS A 25 -7.97 -40.87 10.39
N ALA A 26 -7.24 -39.95 11.02
CA ALA A 26 -5.97 -39.43 10.50
C ALA A 26 -4.79 -40.42 10.65
N GLY A 27 -4.94 -41.52 11.41
CA GLY A 27 -3.87 -42.48 11.69
C GLY A 27 -2.68 -41.90 12.47
N GLN A 28 -2.86 -40.76 13.14
CA GLN A 28 -1.79 -40.02 13.82
C GLN A 28 -1.71 -40.34 15.32
N THR A 29 -0.54 -40.17 15.91
CA THR A 29 -0.42 -40.15 17.38
C THR A 29 -1.05 -38.87 17.97
N THR A 30 -1.48 -38.91 19.23
CA THR A 30 -2.10 -37.75 19.89
C THR A 30 -1.20 -36.52 19.88
N SER A 31 0.11 -36.69 20.08
CA SER A 31 1.07 -35.59 20.05
C SER A 31 1.21 -34.97 18.67
N GLN A 32 1.25 -35.78 17.59
CA GLN A 32 1.27 -35.28 16.21
C GLN A 32 -0.01 -34.51 15.88
N TYR A 33 -1.18 -35.10 16.14
CA TYR A 33 -2.48 -34.49 15.84
C TYR A 33 -2.69 -33.17 16.58
N ILE A 34 -2.38 -33.12 17.88
CA ILE A 34 -2.48 -31.88 18.67
C ILE A 34 -1.44 -30.84 18.23
N THR A 35 -0.22 -31.26 17.84
CA THR A 35 0.78 -30.31 17.32
C THR A 35 0.31 -29.72 16.00
N GLN A 36 -0.19 -30.53 15.07
CA GLN A 36 -0.74 -30.05 13.79
C GLN A 36 -1.93 -29.11 14.01
N LEU A 37 -2.89 -29.49 14.85
CA LEU A 37 -4.07 -28.69 15.16
C LEU A 37 -3.71 -27.34 15.82
N LEU A 38 -2.69 -27.32 16.69
CA LEU A 38 -2.20 -26.09 17.30
C LEU A 38 -1.43 -25.21 16.30
N MET A 39 -0.59 -25.79 15.43
CA MET A 39 0.09 -25.04 14.38
C MET A 39 -0.94 -24.40 13.44
N GLU A 40 -1.88 -25.18 12.91
CA GLU A 40 -2.95 -24.70 12.03
C GLU A 40 -3.83 -23.65 12.71
N TYR A 41 -4.17 -23.83 13.99
CA TYR A 41 -4.92 -22.83 14.76
C TYR A 41 -4.16 -21.52 14.95
N TYR A 42 -2.87 -21.57 15.28
CA TYR A 42 -2.06 -20.35 15.45
C TYR A 42 -1.74 -19.67 14.12
N GLU A 43 -1.45 -20.43 13.06
CA GLU A 43 -1.33 -19.92 11.70
C GLU A 43 -2.64 -19.24 11.26
N MET A 44 -3.79 -19.90 11.42
CA MET A 44 -5.10 -19.33 11.08
C MET A 44 -5.42 -18.09 11.94
N LYS A 45 -5.06 -18.08 13.23
CA LYS A 45 -5.27 -16.94 14.13
C LYS A 45 -4.36 -15.75 13.78
N GLU A 46 -3.10 -15.99 13.45
CA GLU A 46 -2.15 -14.96 13.00
C GLU A 46 -2.43 -14.48 11.56
N ASN A 47 -3.13 -15.29 10.76
CA ASN A 47 -3.58 -14.97 9.41
C ASN A 47 -5.07 -14.54 9.36
N GLY A 48 -5.69 -14.27 10.52
CA GLY A 48 -7.02 -13.63 10.61
C GLY A 48 -8.18 -14.45 10.02
N GLY A 49 -8.11 -15.78 10.05
CA GLY A 49 -9.18 -16.67 9.58
C GLY A 49 -9.40 -16.68 8.07
N LYS A 50 -8.48 -16.10 7.28
CA LYS A 50 -8.56 -16.10 5.82
C LYS A 50 -7.52 -17.04 5.25
N SER A 51 -7.99 -18.08 4.57
CA SER A 51 -7.20 -18.96 3.70
C SER A 51 -6.78 -18.24 2.41
N SER A 52 -6.08 -17.11 2.55
CA SER A 52 -5.46 -16.38 1.46
C SER A 52 -3.97 -16.22 1.77
N MET A 53 -3.16 -16.98 1.02
CA MET A 53 -1.71 -17.08 1.20
C MET A 53 -0.93 -15.88 0.62
N GLU A 54 -1.61 -14.79 0.27
CA GLU A 54 -0.98 -13.61 -0.34
C GLU A 54 -1.22 -12.33 0.49
N ASN A 55 -0.17 -11.51 0.57
CA ASN A 55 -0.18 -10.12 1.06
C ASN A 55 -0.34 -9.85 2.57
N LYS A 56 0.48 -10.51 3.40
CA LYS A 56 1.08 -9.84 4.57
C LYS A 56 2.10 -8.78 4.08
N GLY A 57 1.63 -7.64 3.59
CA GLY A 57 2.47 -6.47 3.28
C GLY A 57 2.05 -5.66 2.05
N ASN A 58 1.86 -6.29 0.90
CA ASN A 58 1.59 -5.56 -0.35
C ASN A 58 0.10 -5.26 -0.53
N ARG A 59 -0.23 -4.18 -1.25
CA ARG A 59 -1.59 -3.85 -1.68
C ARG A 59 -1.63 -3.99 -3.20
N THR A 60 -2.63 -4.69 -3.74
CA THR A 60 -2.75 -4.89 -5.19
C THR A 60 -3.37 -3.66 -5.84
N MET A 61 -2.64 -3.04 -6.78
CA MET A 61 -3.18 -2.00 -7.65
C MET A 61 -3.50 -2.61 -9.02
N ALA A 62 -4.67 -2.30 -9.56
CA ALA A 62 -5.13 -2.77 -10.87
C ALA A 62 -5.88 -1.64 -11.58
N PHE A 63 -5.61 -1.47 -12.88
CA PHE A 63 -6.22 -0.45 -13.72
C PHE A 63 -6.66 -1.05 -15.05
N GLN A 64 -7.74 -0.53 -15.61
CA GLN A 64 -8.09 -0.78 -17.01
C GLN A 64 -7.34 0.21 -17.89
N ILE A 65 -6.71 -0.29 -18.94
CA ILE A 65 -6.00 0.51 -19.95
C ILE A 65 -6.46 0.10 -21.35
N SER A 66 -6.27 0.98 -22.34
CA SER A 66 -6.56 0.64 -23.74
C SER A 66 -5.59 -0.43 -24.25
N GLU A 67 -6.07 -1.27 -25.17
CA GLU A 67 -5.24 -2.29 -25.85
C GLU A 67 -4.03 -1.65 -26.58
N GLU A 68 -4.21 -0.45 -27.14
CA GLU A 68 -3.10 0.31 -27.75
C GLU A 68 -2.00 0.64 -26.74
N LEU A 69 -2.35 1.12 -25.54
CA LEU A 69 -1.38 1.42 -24.49
C LEU A 69 -0.71 0.14 -23.98
N PHE A 70 -1.46 -0.95 -23.82
CA PHE A 70 -0.92 -2.26 -23.43
C PHE A 70 0.11 -2.78 -24.45
N GLN A 71 -0.18 -2.68 -25.76
CA GLN A 71 0.76 -3.03 -26.81
C GLN A 71 1.99 -2.12 -26.84
N ARG A 72 1.81 -0.81 -26.61
CA ARG A 72 2.93 0.15 -26.50
C ARG A 72 3.86 -0.21 -25.34
N ILE A 73 3.31 -0.56 -24.17
CA ILE A 73 4.08 -1.05 -23.01
C ILE A 73 4.84 -2.34 -23.37
N LYS A 74 4.20 -3.34 -24.00
CA LYS A 74 4.89 -4.57 -24.43
C LYS A 74 6.09 -4.30 -25.35
N ARG A 75 5.92 -3.48 -26.40
CA ARG A 75 7.00 -3.12 -27.33
C ARG A 75 8.17 -2.40 -26.63
N TYR A 76 7.86 -1.60 -25.60
CA TYR A 76 8.88 -0.96 -24.77
C TYR A 76 9.65 -2.00 -23.92
N LEU A 77 8.94 -2.84 -23.17
CA LEU A 77 9.55 -3.91 -22.34
C LEU A 77 10.43 -4.86 -23.14
N GLU A 78 10.04 -5.22 -24.38
CA GLU A 78 10.87 -6.05 -25.28
C GLU A 78 12.16 -5.36 -25.71
N ARG A 79 12.13 -4.04 -25.97
CA ARG A 79 13.31 -3.26 -26.32
C ARG A 79 14.24 -3.13 -25.13
N GLU A 80 13.70 -2.77 -23.97
CA GLU A 80 14.46 -2.57 -22.75
C GLU A 80 15.06 -3.89 -22.25
N SER A 81 14.34 -5.02 -22.39
CA SER A 81 14.88 -6.35 -22.09
C SER A 81 16.09 -6.72 -22.97
N LYS A 82 16.09 -6.31 -24.24
CA LYS A 82 17.24 -6.52 -25.15
C LYS A 82 18.41 -5.63 -24.77
N HIS A 83 18.14 -4.40 -24.34
CA HIS A 83 19.14 -3.42 -23.94
C HIS A 83 19.83 -3.80 -22.61
N LEU A 84 19.05 -4.22 -21.60
CA LEU A 84 19.52 -4.68 -20.30
C LEU A 84 20.12 -6.09 -20.30
N GLY A 85 19.97 -6.86 -21.39
CA GLY A 85 20.41 -8.27 -21.47
C GLY A 85 19.63 -9.24 -20.55
N ARG A 86 18.62 -8.76 -19.84
CA ARG A 86 17.73 -9.54 -18.94
C ARG A 86 16.27 -9.21 -19.23
N LYS A 87 15.36 -10.13 -18.92
CA LYS A 87 13.92 -9.88 -19.05
C LYS A 87 13.48 -8.79 -18.08
N TYR A 88 13.10 -7.62 -18.61
CA TYR A 88 12.50 -6.53 -17.86
C TYR A 88 10.98 -6.72 -17.81
N THR A 89 10.41 -6.79 -16.61
CA THR A 89 9.00 -7.14 -16.42
C THR A 89 8.10 -5.91 -16.31
N GLN A 90 6.82 -6.09 -16.63
CA GLN A 90 5.82 -5.03 -16.45
C GLN A 90 5.70 -4.57 -14.98
N ARG A 91 5.97 -5.47 -14.02
CA ARG A 91 5.99 -5.14 -12.59
C ARG A 91 7.16 -4.22 -12.25
N GLU A 92 8.37 -4.54 -12.71
CA GLU A 92 9.55 -3.70 -12.49
C GLU A 92 9.34 -2.32 -13.12
N PHE A 93 8.94 -2.25 -14.39
CA PHE A 93 8.64 -0.99 -15.08
C PHE A 93 7.66 -0.08 -14.33
N VAL A 94 6.57 -0.63 -13.78
CA VAL A 94 5.59 0.16 -13.02
C VAL A 94 6.15 0.59 -11.66
N LEU A 95 6.95 -0.25 -10.99
CA LEU A 95 7.56 0.11 -9.70
C LEU A 95 8.66 1.16 -9.87
N ASP A 96 9.52 1.02 -10.87
CA ASP A 96 10.59 1.97 -11.18
C ASP A 96 9.99 3.35 -11.49
N LEU A 97 8.98 3.41 -12.36
CA LEU A 97 8.27 4.64 -12.72
C LEU A 97 7.57 5.32 -11.53
N ILE A 98 6.97 4.54 -10.62
CA ILE A 98 6.34 5.09 -9.41
C ILE A 98 7.40 5.62 -8.44
N THR A 99 8.50 4.88 -8.25
CA THR A 99 9.58 5.26 -7.33
C THR A 99 10.25 6.54 -7.81
N GLU A 100 10.65 6.61 -9.09
CA GLU A 100 11.24 7.80 -9.71
C GLU A 100 10.33 9.04 -9.59
N ALA A 101 9.01 8.86 -9.79
CA ALA A 101 8.04 9.94 -9.67
C ALA A 101 7.84 10.43 -8.22
N LEU A 102 7.95 9.54 -7.22
CA LEU A 102 7.88 9.88 -5.80
C LEU A 102 9.17 10.56 -5.34
N ASP A 103 10.33 9.99 -5.64
CA ASP A 103 11.65 10.56 -5.32
C ASP A 103 11.79 11.99 -5.87
N ALA A 104 11.34 12.22 -7.11
CA ALA A 104 11.33 13.54 -7.74
C ALA A 104 10.36 14.53 -7.06
N ALA A 105 9.22 14.07 -6.55
CA ALA A 105 8.26 14.91 -5.85
C ALA A 105 8.74 15.27 -4.43
N GLU A 106 9.33 14.32 -3.71
CA GLU A 106 9.89 14.51 -2.37
C GLU A 106 11.08 15.49 -2.39
N ALA A 107 12.00 15.35 -3.34
CA ALA A 107 13.14 16.26 -3.51
C ALA A 107 12.72 17.72 -3.77
N VAL A 108 11.60 17.95 -4.48
CA VAL A 108 11.04 19.30 -4.69
C VAL A 108 10.35 19.83 -3.43
N GLY A 109 9.72 18.95 -2.65
CA GLY A 109 9.16 19.28 -1.33
C GLY A 109 10.22 19.78 -0.35
N GLU A 110 11.32 19.03 -0.18
CA GLU A 110 12.42 19.38 0.74
C GLU A 110 13.12 20.70 0.36
N ALA A 111 13.31 20.94 -0.94
CA ALA A 111 13.89 22.19 -1.46
C ALA A 111 12.98 23.41 -1.27
N SER A 112 11.67 23.21 -1.06
CA SER A 112 10.71 24.29 -0.77
C SER A 112 10.49 24.55 0.73
N GLY A 113 10.76 23.55 1.58
CA GLY A 113 10.63 23.67 3.05
C GLY A 113 11.76 24.44 3.74
N THR A 114 12.89 24.68 3.08
CA THR A 114 14.10 25.30 3.67
C THR A 114 14.21 26.82 3.53
N ARG A 115 13.16 27.52 3.04
CA ARG A 115 13.21 28.97 2.76
C ARG A 115 12.20 29.82 3.56
N GLN A 116 11.99 29.53 4.85
CA GLN A 116 11.08 30.34 5.70
C GLN A 116 11.59 30.69 7.11
N GLU A 117 12.88 30.62 7.42
CA GLU A 117 13.42 31.18 8.69
C GLU A 117 14.79 31.88 8.53
N GLU A 118 14.85 33.08 7.93
CA GLU A 118 15.90 34.07 8.25
C GLU A 118 15.42 35.53 7.98
N GLY A 119 15.46 36.38 9.02
CA GLY A 119 15.79 37.80 8.90
C GLY A 119 14.66 38.81 8.63
N GLU A 120 13.97 39.27 9.67
CA GLU A 120 13.20 40.52 9.63
C GLU A 120 14.10 41.77 9.66
N ASN A 121 13.62 42.84 9.01
CA ASN A 121 13.88 44.26 9.31
C ASN A 121 15.30 44.85 9.08
N LEU A 122 15.40 45.78 8.11
CA LEU A 122 16.16 47.01 8.32
C LEU A 122 15.55 48.21 7.57
N GLU A 123 14.75 48.98 8.32
CA GLU A 123 14.63 50.45 8.36
C GLU A 123 14.65 51.30 7.06
N SER A 124 13.64 52.16 6.97
CA SER A 124 13.29 53.12 5.93
C SER A 124 14.37 54.09 5.39
N THR A 125 14.25 54.51 4.12
CA THR A 125 14.45 55.93 3.72
C THR A 125 13.44 56.40 2.65
N LEU A 126 13.01 57.66 2.82
CA LEU A 126 11.92 58.44 2.20
C LEU A 126 11.86 58.60 0.67
N ALA A 127 10.62 58.84 0.19
CA ALA A 127 10.19 59.69 -0.96
C ALA A 127 10.72 59.33 -2.37
N GLU A 128 10.03 59.50 -3.51
CA GLU A 128 8.78 60.17 -3.93
C GLU A 128 8.30 59.40 -5.21
N ASN A 129 7.08 59.49 -5.78
CA ASN A 129 5.90 60.33 -5.57
C ASN A 129 4.61 59.50 -5.88
N THR A 130 3.55 60.15 -6.39
CA THR A 130 2.19 59.68 -6.70
C THR A 130 1.75 60.26 -8.07
N PRO A 131 0.52 60.05 -8.58
CA PRO A 131 -0.30 58.83 -8.74
C PRO A 131 -0.68 58.63 -10.24
N VAL A 132 -1.67 57.78 -10.58
CA VAL A 132 -2.88 58.13 -11.42
C VAL A 132 -3.66 56.88 -11.91
N GLU A 133 -4.92 56.74 -11.46
CA GLU A 133 -6.11 56.06 -12.06
C GLU A 133 -6.00 54.57 -12.55
N ALA A 134 -6.82 53.60 -12.10
CA ALA A 134 -8.30 53.48 -12.18
C ALA A 134 -8.79 53.22 -13.64
N GLU A 135 -9.71 52.31 -14.00
CA GLU A 135 -10.64 51.36 -13.35
C GLU A 135 -10.63 50.05 -14.22
N SER A 136 -11.14 48.85 -13.91
CA SER A 136 -12.44 48.46 -13.35
C SER A 136 -12.55 46.92 -13.21
N GLU A 137 -13.17 46.45 -12.14
CA GLU A 137 -13.84 45.13 -12.01
C GLU A 137 -15.37 45.42 -11.84
N PRO A 138 -16.30 44.44 -11.83
CA PRO A 138 -16.16 42.98 -11.95
C PRO A 138 -17.15 42.34 -12.96
N GLU A 139 -17.15 41.01 -13.07
CA GLU A 139 -18.38 40.21 -12.85
C GLU A 139 -18.10 38.70 -12.71
N LYS A 140 -18.74 38.06 -11.72
CA LYS A 140 -18.77 36.61 -11.53
C LYS A 140 -20.16 36.08 -11.89
N PRO A 141 -20.31 35.03 -12.71
CA PRO A 141 -21.46 34.13 -12.59
C PRO A 141 -21.17 33.10 -11.50
N GLY A 142 -21.91 33.16 -10.39
CA GLY A 142 -21.89 32.12 -9.38
C GLY A 142 -22.53 30.83 -9.91
N TYR A 143 -21.96 29.69 -9.56
CA TYR A 143 -22.63 28.40 -9.70
C TYR A 143 -22.39 27.57 -8.45
N ASP A 144 -23.36 27.60 -7.54
CA ASP A 144 -23.39 26.76 -6.34
C ASP A 144 -23.66 25.30 -6.76
N ALA A 145 -22.58 24.56 -7.00
CA ALA A 145 -22.62 23.11 -7.21
C ALA A 145 -22.30 22.39 -5.89
N ASP A 146 -23.31 22.26 -5.05
CA ASP A 146 -23.26 21.40 -3.85
C ASP A 146 -23.03 19.95 -4.27
N TRP A 147 -21.81 19.44 -4.08
CA TRP A 147 -21.45 18.06 -4.41
C TRP A 147 -21.77 17.06 -3.28
N SER A 148 -22.42 17.51 -2.21
CA SER A 148 -22.73 16.72 -1.01
C SER A 148 -24.00 15.84 -1.16
N THR A 149 -24.31 15.30 -2.35
CA THR A 149 -25.38 14.29 -2.52
C THR A 149 -25.14 13.30 -3.67
N ALA A 150 -24.20 12.38 -3.46
CA ALA A 150 -24.16 11.04 -4.07
C ALA A 150 -23.22 10.18 -3.19
N ILE A 151 -23.67 9.49 -2.13
CA ILE A 151 -24.61 8.35 -2.12
C ILE A 151 -24.24 7.32 -3.20
N GLY A 152 -23.92 6.07 -2.85
CA GLY A 152 -23.89 5.42 -1.53
C GLY A 152 -23.69 3.91 -1.67
#